data_AF-A0A660TDV1-F1
#
_entry.id   AF-A0A660TDV1-F1
#
_cell.length_a   1.000
_cell.length_b   1.000
_cell.length_c   1.000
_cell.angle_alpha   90.00
_cell.angle_beta   90.00
_cell.angle_gamma   90.00
#
_symmetry.space_group_name_H-M   'P 1'
#
loop_
_entity.id
_entity.type
_entity.pdbx_description
1 polymer ?
#
loop_
_entity_poly.entity_id
_entity_poly.type
_entity_poly.pdbx_seq_one_letter_code
_entity_poly.pdbx_strand_id
1 'polypeptide(L)'
;MRIRNQNIINMMFVLAFFAVIVLTGCSGKKETGTAEPMAGKKPEAAAKTVEKVESSKLKVIATTNIAADVVSNIGGDRIKLSILIPSGTSPHTFQPRPVDLARISTADIIFISGAGLEEFMGSVMKNIASG
;
A
#
# COMPACT_ATOMS: atom_id res chain seq x y z
N MET A 1 2.36 20.43 -14.03
CA MET A 1 2.54 21.26 -12.80
C MET A 1 1.28 21.36 -11.91
N ARG A 2 0.12 20.82 -12.27
CA ARG A 2 -1.13 20.90 -11.47
C ARG A 2 -1.25 19.87 -10.33
N ILE A 3 -0.57 18.72 -10.42
CA ILE A 3 -0.71 17.60 -9.46
C ILE A 3 -0.06 17.92 -8.10
N ARG A 4 1.06 18.64 -8.07
CA ARG A 4 1.70 19.06 -6.80
C ARG A 4 0.82 20.04 -6.01
N ASN A 5 0.04 20.88 -6.68
CA ASN A 5 -0.86 21.83 -6.03
C ASN A 5 -2.09 21.14 -5.45
N GLN A 6 -2.56 20.05 -6.08
CA GLN A 6 -3.75 19.33 -5.63
C GLN A 6 -3.50 18.54 -4.32
N ASN A 7 -2.31 17.95 -4.17
CA ASN A 7 -1.95 17.25 -2.92
C ASN A 7 -1.74 18.23 -1.74
N ILE A 8 -1.25 19.45 -2.02
CA ILE A 8 -1.11 20.51 -1.00
C ILE A 8 -2.49 21.01 -0.58
N ILE A 9 -3.40 21.23 -1.54
CA ILE A 9 -4.79 21.63 -1.26
C ILE A 9 -5.51 20.56 -0.42
N ASN A 10 -5.43 19.29 -0.81
CA ASN A 10 -6.03 18.19 -0.04
C ASN A 10 -5.42 18.06 1.36
N MET A 11 -4.11 18.27 1.52
CA MET A 11 -3.45 18.28 2.83
C MET A 11 -3.92 19.45 3.71
N MET A 12 -4.13 20.64 3.14
CA MET A 12 -4.69 21.77 3.90
C MET A 12 -6.13 21.53 4.33
N PHE A 13 -6.95 20.89 3.49
CA PHE A 13 -8.32 20.50 3.88
C PHE A 13 -8.32 19.48 5.03
N VAL A 14 -7.45 18.47 5.00
CA VAL A 14 -7.33 17.46 6.07
C VAL A 14 -6.86 18.11 7.38
N LEU A 15 -5.86 19.00 7.33
CA LEU A 15 -5.37 19.71 8.51
C LEU A 15 -6.42 20.66 9.09
N ALA A 16 -7.17 21.37 8.25
CA ALA A 16 -8.27 22.22 8.68
C ALA A 16 -9.39 21.41 9.35
N PHE A 17 -9.73 20.24 8.80
CA PHE A 17 -10.75 19.35 9.37
C PHE A 17 -10.33 18.78 10.73
N PHE A 18 -9.05 18.40 10.88
CA PHE A 18 -8.50 17.91 12.15
C PHE A 18 -8.47 19.00 13.24
N ALA A 19 -8.16 20.25 12.86
CA ALA A 19 -8.17 21.38 13.79
C ALA A 19 -9.58 21.72 14.30
N VAL A 20 -10.61 21.60 13.45
CA VAL A 20 -12.02 21.80 13.84
C VAL A 20 -12.49 20.74 14.85
N ILE A 21 -12.04 19.49 14.70
CA ILE A 21 -12.35 18.40 15.64
C ILE A 21 -11.74 18.67 17.03
N VAL A 22 -10.51 19.20 17.10
CA VAL A 22 -9.85 19.52 18.37
C VAL A 22 -10.52 20.67 19.12
N LEU A 23 -11.10 21.65 18.41
CA LEU A 23 -11.70 22.84 19.02
C LEU A 23 -13.12 22.63 19.56
N THR A 24 -13.81 21.55 19.19
CA THR A 24 -15.20 21.27 19.63
C THR A 24 -15.26 20.37 20.87
N GLY A 25 -14.10 19.98 21.44
CA GLY A 25 -14.02 19.14 22.63
C GLY A 25 -14.01 19.94 23.94
N CYS A 26 -15.17 20.42 24.40
CA CYS A 26 -15.36 20.87 25.78
C CYS A 26 -16.73 20.47 26.33
N SER A 27 -16.77 19.46 27.20
CA SER A 27 -17.82 19.31 28.23
C SER A 27 -17.34 18.45 29.42
N GLY A 28 -16.84 19.13 30.45
CA GLY A 28 -16.93 18.88 31.91
C GLY A 28 -16.56 17.52 32.54
N LYS A 29 -15.59 17.51 33.47
CA LYS A 29 -15.80 17.66 34.94
C LYS A 29 -14.46 17.59 35.72
N LYS A 30 -14.22 18.57 36.61
CA LYS A 30 -13.14 18.65 37.60
C LYS A 30 -13.30 17.56 38.67
N GLU A 31 -12.18 16.98 39.13
CA GLU A 31 -11.91 16.76 40.57
C GLU A 31 -10.42 16.46 40.81
N THR A 32 -9.83 17.31 41.65
CA THR A 32 -8.50 17.24 42.26
C THR A 32 -8.58 16.47 43.58
N GLY A 33 -7.64 15.57 43.85
CA GLY A 33 -7.53 14.90 45.15
C GLY A 33 -6.28 14.03 45.30
N THR A 34 -5.30 14.59 46.00
CA THR A 34 -4.38 14.00 46.98
C THR A 34 -3.69 12.65 46.72
N ALA A 35 -2.36 12.68 46.77
CA ALA A 35 -1.48 11.52 46.87
C ALA A 35 -1.54 10.87 48.26
N GLU A 36 -1.58 9.53 48.30
CA GLU A 36 -0.82 8.73 49.27
C GLU A 36 -0.57 7.31 48.70
N PRO A 37 0.61 6.70 48.99
CA PRO A 37 1.04 5.44 48.41
C PRO A 37 0.64 4.26 49.30
N MET A 38 0.19 3.15 48.71
CA MET A 38 0.23 1.86 49.40
C MET A 38 0.85 0.79 48.51
N ALA A 39 1.89 0.19 49.09
CA ALA A 39 2.70 -0.86 48.54
C ALA A 39 1.93 -2.19 48.41
N GLY A 40 2.27 -2.94 47.35
CA GLY A 40 2.37 -4.39 47.41
C GLY A 40 1.16 -5.20 46.97
N LYS A 41 1.09 -5.52 45.67
CA LYS A 41 1.08 -6.92 45.18
C LYS A 41 1.15 -6.98 43.65
N LYS A 42 2.22 -7.60 43.15
CA LYS A 42 2.35 -8.12 41.78
C LYS A 42 1.43 -9.35 41.63
N PRO A 43 0.70 -9.47 40.51
CA PRO A 43 1.04 -10.53 39.54
C PRO A 43 1.08 -9.93 38.12
N GLU A 44 2.24 -9.80 37.50
CA GLU A 44 2.67 -10.70 36.42
C GLU A 44 1.62 -11.73 35.98
N ALA A 45 0.90 -11.41 34.90
CA ALA A 45 0.63 -12.37 33.84
C ALA A 45 0.14 -11.64 32.58
N ALA A 46 0.96 -11.74 31.53
CA ALA A 46 0.61 -11.58 30.12
C ALA A 46 0.10 -10.22 29.65
N ALA A 47 0.99 -9.21 29.70
CA ALA A 47 1.03 -8.25 28.60
C ALA A 47 1.40 -9.04 27.34
N LYS A 48 0.39 -9.39 26.54
CA LYS A 48 0.59 -9.94 25.20
C LYS A 48 1.27 -8.83 24.41
N THR A 49 2.60 -8.89 24.31
CA THR A 49 3.38 -8.08 23.40
C THR A 49 2.75 -8.24 22.04
N VAL A 50 2.04 -7.21 21.57
CA VAL A 50 1.59 -7.15 20.19
C VAL A 50 2.87 -6.97 19.42
N GLU A 51 3.47 -8.07 18.99
CA GLU A 51 4.50 -8.06 17.96
C GLU A 51 3.93 -7.23 16.83
N LYS A 52 4.58 -6.10 16.53
CA LYS A 52 4.25 -5.31 15.36
C LYS A 52 4.55 -6.21 14.17
N VAL A 53 3.53 -6.91 13.67
CA VAL A 53 3.61 -7.61 12.40
C VAL A 53 3.84 -6.53 11.36
N GLU A 54 5.10 -6.31 11.01
CA GLU A 54 5.46 -5.55 9.82
C GLU A 54 4.85 -6.33 8.65
N SER A 55 3.67 -5.89 8.20
CA SER A 55 3.00 -6.51 7.08
C SER A 55 3.88 -6.35 5.86
N SER A 56 4.42 -7.46 5.36
CA SER A 56 5.20 -7.45 4.13
C SER A 56 4.30 -6.94 3.00
N LYS A 57 4.71 -5.85 2.35
CA LYS A 57 3.97 -5.29 1.22
C LYS A 57 3.80 -6.33 0.12
N LEU A 58 2.62 -6.39 -0.48
CA LEU A 58 2.35 -7.28 -1.61
C LEU A 58 3.22 -6.88 -2.80
N LYS A 59 3.92 -7.84 -3.41
CA LYS A 59 4.65 -7.66 -4.66
C LYS A 59 3.65 -7.66 -5.80
N VAL A 60 3.44 -6.48 -6.36
CA VAL A 60 2.45 -6.27 -7.43
C VAL A 60 3.17 -5.93 -8.72
N ILE A 61 2.75 -6.55 -9.81
CA ILE A 61 3.18 -6.18 -11.16
C ILE A 61 1.98 -5.59 -11.89
N ALA A 62 2.18 -4.43 -12.52
CA ALA A 62 1.28 -3.93 -13.55
C ALA A 62 1.97 -4.05 -14.90
N THR A 63 1.25 -4.53 -15.91
CA THR A 63 1.83 -4.70 -17.26
C THR A 63 2.21 -3.37 -17.89
N THR A 64 1.30 -2.40 -17.84
CA THR A 64 1.42 -1.09 -18.48
C THR A 64 1.49 0.04 -17.47
N ASN A 65 2.00 1.21 -17.90
CA ASN A 65 1.99 2.43 -17.08
C ASN A 65 0.58 2.88 -16.70
N ILE A 66 -0.41 2.65 -17.55
CA ILE A 66 -1.82 3.01 -17.29
C ILE A 66 -2.36 2.16 -16.13
N ALA A 67 -2.14 0.84 -16.19
CA ALA A 67 -2.49 -0.05 -15.08
C ALA A 67 -1.72 0.33 -13.81
N ALA A 68 -0.43 0.65 -13.92
CA ALA A 68 0.39 1.05 -12.79
C ALA A 68 -0.12 2.32 -12.10
N ASP A 69 -0.58 3.32 -12.87
CA ASP A 69 -1.15 4.55 -12.31
C ASP A 69 -2.39 4.24 -11.45
N VAL A 70 -3.34 3.48 -11.97
CA VAL A 70 -4.55 3.05 -11.23
C VAL A 70 -4.17 2.25 -9.99
N VAL A 71 -3.30 1.24 -10.15
CA VAL A 71 -2.90 0.35 -9.05
C VAL A 71 -2.14 1.10 -7.96
N SER A 72 -1.32 2.09 -8.32
CA SER A 72 -0.59 2.92 -7.35
C SER A 72 -1.53 3.80 -6.52
N ASN A 73 -2.56 4.38 -7.14
CA ASN A 73 -3.55 5.20 -6.45
C ASN A 73 -4.40 4.37 -5.47
N ILE A 74 -4.68 3.11 -5.78
CA ILE A 74 -5.48 2.21 -4.92
C ILE A 74 -4.60 1.56 -3.84
N GLY A 75 -3.46 0.99 -4.22
CA GLY A 75 -2.62 0.20 -3.33
C GLY A 75 -1.73 1.03 -2.40
N GLY A 76 -1.39 2.26 -2.80
CA GLY A 76 -0.62 3.20 -2.00
C GLY A 76 0.65 2.59 -1.40
N ASP A 77 0.82 2.78 -0.10
CA ASP A 77 1.98 2.30 0.66
C ASP A 77 1.92 0.81 1.02
N ARG A 78 0.81 0.12 0.75
CA ARG A 78 0.61 -1.30 1.10
C ARG A 78 1.18 -2.28 0.08
N ILE A 79 1.58 -1.78 -1.08
CA ILE A 79 2.10 -2.60 -2.18
C ILE A 79 3.53 -2.19 -2.55
N LYS A 80 4.28 -3.16 -3.07
CA LYS A 80 5.52 -2.95 -3.80
C LYS A 80 5.22 -3.14 -5.28
N LEU A 81 4.85 -2.04 -5.94
CA LEU A 81 4.47 -2.03 -7.35
C LEU A 81 5.70 -1.98 -8.26
N SER A 82 5.68 -2.77 -9.32
CA SER A 82 6.64 -2.66 -10.43
C SER A 82 5.92 -2.75 -11.77
N ILE A 83 6.49 -2.09 -12.78
CA ILE A 83 5.94 -2.08 -14.14
C ILE A 83 6.70 -3.10 -14.98
N LEU A 84 5.98 -3.87 -15.80
CA LEU A 84 6.58 -4.91 -16.63
C LEU A 84 7.11 -4.34 -17.96
N ILE A 85 6.25 -3.64 -18.70
CA ILE A 85 6.57 -3.08 -20.01
C ILE A 85 7.17 -1.67 -19.77
N PRO A 86 8.42 -1.41 -20.19
CA PRO A 86 9.03 -0.10 -20.02
C PRO A 86 8.27 1.00 -20.78
N SER A 87 8.26 2.21 -20.22
CA SER A 87 7.70 3.39 -20.88
C SER A 87 8.24 3.57 -22.30
N GLY A 88 7.34 3.89 -23.24
CA GLY A 88 7.68 4.06 -24.65
C GLY A 88 7.80 2.75 -25.44
N THR A 89 7.64 1.59 -24.80
CA THR A 89 7.61 0.29 -25.49
C THR A 89 6.17 -0.10 -25.84
N SER A 90 5.97 -0.63 -27.05
CA SER A 90 4.66 -1.14 -27.46
C SER A 90 4.35 -2.47 -26.77
N PRO A 91 3.15 -2.64 -26.16
CA PRO A 91 2.73 -3.91 -25.56
C PRO A 91 2.63 -5.06 -26.56
N HIS A 92 2.31 -4.76 -27.82
CA HIS A 92 2.13 -5.77 -28.87
C HIS A 92 3.46 -6.37 -29.37
N THR A 93 4.58 -5.66 -29.20
CA THR A 93 5.91 -6.12 -29.64
C THR A 93 6.85 -6.39 -28.48
N PHE A 94 6.39 -6.19 -27.23
CA PHE A 94 7.20 -6.44 -26.05
C PHE A 94 7.43 -7.94 -25.86
N GLN A 95 8.70 -8.31 -25.67
CA GLN A 95 9.08 -9.66 -25.31
C GLN A 95 9.70 -9.67 -23.89
N PRO A 96 9.13 -10.43 -22.94
CA PRO A 96 9.69 -10.56 -21.60
C PRO A 96 11.09 -11.18 -21.63
N ARG A 97 12.01 -10.62 -20.85
CA ARG A 97 13.35 -11.19 -20.65
C ARG A 97 13.30 -12.25 -19.54
N PRO A 98 14.32 -13.11 -19.40
CA PRO A 98 14.36 -14.09 -18.30
C PRO A 98 14.19 -13.47 -16.90
N VAL A 99 14.77 -12.30 -16.66
CA VAL A 99 14.59 -11.57 -15.39
C VAL A 99 13.14 -11.11 -15.16
N ASP A 100 12.41 -10.82 -16.22
CA ASP A 100 11.02 -10.42 -16.13
C ASP A 100 10.13 -11.64 -15.81
N LEU A 101 10.45 -12.82 -16.36
CA LEU A 101 9.81 -14.08 -16.00
C LEU A 101 10.02 -14.44 -14.52
N ALA A 102 11.25 -14.25 -14.01
CA ALA A 102 11.55 -14.46 -12.59
C ALA A 102 10.72 -13.52 -11.69
N ARG A 103 10.58 -12.23 -12.09
CA ARG A 103 9.72 -11.28 -11.39
C ARG A 103 8.25 -11.70 -11.41
N ILE A 104 7.74 -12.15 -12.55
CA ILE A 104 6.37 -12.65 -12.72
C ILE A 104 6.14 -13.87 -11.82
N SER A 105 7.06 -14.83 -11.79
CA SER A 105 6.93 -16.06 -10.99
C SER A 105 6.87 -15.83 -9.48
N THR A 106 7.37 -14.68 -9.01
CA THR A 106 7.42 -14.33 -7.59
C THR A 106 6.44 -13.22 -7.22
N ALA A 107 5.63 -12.73 -8.16
CA ALA A 107 4.62 -11.72 -7.88
C ALA A 107 3.43 -12.33 -7.12
N ASP A 108 2.89 -11.56 -6.18
CA ASP A 108 1.67 -11.98 -5.46
C ASP A 108 0.43 -11.66 -6.30
N ILE A 109 0.47 -10.56 -7.07
CA ILE A 109 -0.62 -10.11 -7.95
C ILE A 109 -0.04 -9.51 -9.23
N ILE A 110 -0.68 -9.82 -10.37
CA ILE A 110 -0.37 -9.24 -11.67
C ILE A 110 -1.63 -8.61 -12.27
N PHE A 111 -1.54 -7.33 -12.61
CA PHE A 111 -2.59 -6.58 -13.30
C PHE A 111 -2.28 -6.50 -14.79
N ILE A 112 -3.21 -7.03 -15.60
CA ILE A 112 -3.18 -7.02 -17.06
C ILE A 112 -4.34 -6.17 -17.59
N SER A 113 -4.16 -5.51 -18.73
CA SER A 113 -5.26 -4.80 -19.39
C SER A 113 -6.23 -5.77 -20.08
N GLY A 114 -5.72 -6.89 -20.62
CA GLY A 114 -6.55 -7.90 -21.26
C GLY A 114 -6.92 -7.54 -22.70
N ALA A 115 -8.00 -8.14 -23.22
CA ALA A 115 -8.47 -7.96 -24.61
C ALA A 115 -7.38 -8.17 -25.70
N GLY A 116 -6.37 -8.98 -25.41
CA GLY A 116 -5.25 -9.24 -26.32
C GLY A 116 -4.16 -8.16 -26.33
N LEU A 117 -4.16 -7.18 -25.41
CA LEU A 117 -3.09 -6.18 -25.36
C LEU A 117 -1.73 -6.80 -25.00
N GLU A 118 -1.72 -7.71 -24.03
CA GLU A 118 -0.52 -8.43 -23.58
C GLU A 118 -0.52 -9.89 -24.05
N GLU A 119 -0.52 -10.12 -25.37
CA GLU A 119 -0.62 -11.47 -25.96
C GLU A 119 0.41 -12.46 -25.39
N PHE A 120 1.63 -11.98 -25.10
CA PHE A 120 2.70 -12.78 -24.53
C PHE A 120 2.32 -13.41 -23.17
N MET A 121 1.41 -12.80 -22.41
CA MET A 121 1.08 -13.22 -21.05
C MET A 121 0.43 -14.60 -21.02
N GLY A 122 -0.34 -14.97 -22.05
CA GLY A 122 -0.94 -16.30 -22.12
C GLY A 122 0.10 -17.43 -22.15
N SER A 123 1.16 -17.24 -22.94
CA SER A 123 2.28 -18.20 -22.99
C SER A 123 3.09 -18.17 -21.69
N VAL A 124 3.37 -16.98 -21.15
CA VAL A 124 4.12 -16.82 -19.89
C VAL A 124 3.44 -17.53 -18.73
N MET A 125 2.14 -17.33 -18.53
CA MET A 125 1.40 -17.94 -17.43
C MET A 125 1.35 -19.46 -17.56
N LYS A 126 1.22 -19.99 -18.79
CA LYS A 126 1.31 -21.44 -19.04
C LYS A 126 2.69 -21.99 -18.66
N ASN A 127 3.77 -21.30 -19.03
CA ASN A 127 5.13 -21.74 -18.78
C ASN A 127 5.48 -21.71 -17.28
N ILE A 128 5.02 -20.70 -16.54
CA ILE A 128 5.32 -20.56 -15.11
C ILE A 128 4.45 -21.51 -14.27
N ALA A 129 3.20 -21.77 -14.65
CA ALA A 129 2.33 -22.69 -13.92
C ALA A 129 2.69 -24.17 -14.09
N SER A 130 3.55 -24.51 -15.07
CA SER A 130 3.95 -25.89 -15.38
C SER A 130 5.28 -26.30 -14.75
N GLY A 131 5.95 -25.40 -14.02
CA GLY A 131 7.22 -25.66 -13.32
C GLY A 131 7.03 -25.62 -11.81
#